data_AF-A0AAD0SY50-F1
#
_entry.id   AF-A0AAD0SY50-F1
#
_cell.length_a   1.000
_cell.length_b   1.000
_cell.length_c   1.000
_cell.angle_alpha   90.00
_cell.angle_beta   90.00
_cell.angle_gamma   90.00
#
_symmetry.space_group_name_H-M   'P 1'
#
loop_
_entity.id
_entity.type
_entity.pdbx_description
1 polymer ?
#
loop_
_entity_poly.entity_id
_entity_poly.type
_entity_poly.pdbx_seq_one_letter_code
_entity_poly.pdbx_strand_id
1 'polypeptide(L)'
;MKKKILIIVVLLAIIAVVLFAYQSKINNEINSKIDELNNNGFIVKHQQSTNYINTSAKGEIEVAYPDKVAFWIFNGVKDEELKKAIEEQYNSLAPNDKELLFSGIKFDYDFVLENLTSKVNTNIYLTQLSKIAMNNLAQETDNQSSKWLLDFLKDKKLQVSVNEKKEYKVADIDTIIPDENIIITIRGFQGNEKNLTINSFKISDMNMDNRGLLLINEIAINYEKEANKESSKTLIKNIEFQEKNNIFNIKNLVINSNYEKDEININTKSELGFEELTTKSFDQEAVNLKNTSLSFNINNLPIKKLDEITLYLKDQKYEEYLKSLAQSGMVIESSGNASNYVINQQKILDTLKFNLSFKLNKNMVENEPKDLTDIFEDAKLTVDLDALTAQNAKALLDLKQNSNISFLDVDNNLKRFEAVLKNDGLYINNQRILEKNELAIPSKDNTFQEEVITENTTDDLTTKKISQKSLTYNYKLLNDNLLELNIKYTPDMKVVSSGGISVSFPQFTDAKRIIKNTTTSFEIINFYDAGSQIWNGGLEQNIVSSYLLAEGWDNNWMDGKDKELTLIIDVKDLETLEIYLRAGALNEKDALEKPSEIVPQTGEFDQQNYPVEILEIPIFRVR
;
A
#
# COMPACT_ATOMS: atom_id res chain seq x y z
N MET A 1 -30.28 -15.32 78.45
CA MET A 1 -30.14 -14.07 77.67
C MET A 1 -28.72 -13.51 77.66
N LYS A 2 -28.07 -13.23 78.81
CA LYS A 2 -26.71 -12.64 78.87
C LYS A 2 -25.62 -13.37 78.04
N LYS A 3 -25.58 -14.72 78.04
CA LYS A 3 -24.64 -15.50 77.20
C LYS A 3 -24.89 -15.40 75.69
N LYS A 4 -26.16 -15.28 75.25
CA LYS A 4 -26.50 -15.12 73.82
C LYS A 4 -26.20 -13.71 73.32
N ILE A 5 -26.41 -12.68 74.16
CA ILE A 5 -26.02 -11.29 73.87
C ILE A 5 -24.49 -11.16 73.80
N LEU A 6 -23.75 -11.82 74.70
CA LEU A 6 -22.28 -11.82 74.65
C LEU A 6 -21.73 -12.46 73.36
N ILE A 7 -22.33 -13.56 72.91
CA ILE A 7 -21.96 -14.20 71.62
C ILE A 7 -22.23 -13.26 70.44
N ILE A 8 -23.35 -12.54 70.43
CA ILE A 8 -23.68 -11.56 69.39
C ILE A 8 -22.70 -10.37 69.42
N VAL A 9 -22.36 -9.85 70.61
CA VAL A 9 -21.39 -8.75 70.76
C VAL A 9 -19.98 -9.18 70.34
N VAL A 10 -19.57 -10.41 70.66
CA VAL A 10 -18.29 -10.98 70.23
C VAL A 10 -18.28 -11.21 68.71
N LEU A 11 -19.37 -11.70 68.12
CA LEU A 11 -19.51 -11.80 66.66
C LEU A 11 -19.45 -10.42 65.98
N LEU A 12 -20.12 -9.41 66.52
CA LEU A 12 -20.06 -8.03 66.02
C LEU A 12 -18.66 -7.44 66.14
N ALA A 13 -17.93 -7.74 67.23
CA ALA A 13 -16.54 -7.31 67.40
C ALA A 13 -15.59 -8.00 66.43
N ILE A 14 -15.77 -9.31 66.17
CA ILE A 14 -15.00 -10.05 65.15
C ILE A 14 -15.29 -9.49 63.76
N ILE A 15 -16.57 -9.25 63.43
CA ILE A 15 -16.96 -8.60 62.17
C ILE A 15 -16.30 -7.21 62.06
N ALA A 16 -16.31 -6.41 63.13
CA ALA A 16 -15.67 -5.08 63.13
C ALA A 16 -14.14 -5.16 62.93
N VAL A 17 -13.46 -6.13 63.55
CA VAL A 17 -12.00 -6.34 63.37
C VAL A 17 -11.68 -6.81 61.95
N VAL A 18 -12.47 -7.74 61.39
CA VAL A 18 -12.32 -8.21 60.01
C VAL A 18 -12.54 -7.07 59.03
N LEU A 19 -13.59 -6.26 59.24
CA LEU A 19 -13.88 -5.08 58.41
C LEU A 19 -12.78 -4.02 58.52
N PHE A 20 -12.22 -3.79 59.72
CA PHE A 20 -11.11 -2.84 59.92
C PHE A 20 -9.80 -3.32 59.27
N ALA A 21 -9.46 -4.60 59.41
CA ALA A 21 -8.30 -5.19 58.74
C ALA A 21 -8.44 -5.13 57.22
N TYR A 22 -9.65 -5.39 56.70
CA TYR A 22 -9.96 -5.30 55.29
C TYR A 22 -9.85 -3.85 54.77
N GLN A 23 -10.39 -2.88 55.51
CA GLN A 23 -10.23 -1.44 55.24
C GLN A 23 -8.76 -1.01 55.25
N SER A 24 -7.98 -1.46 56.25
CA SER A 24 -6.54 -1.17 56.32
C SER A 24 -5.78 -1.76 55.13
N LYS A 25 -6.18 -2.96 54.66
CA LYS A 25 -5.57 -3.59 53.49
C LYS A 25 -5.87 -2.81 52.21
N ILE A 26 -7.12 -2.41 51.98
CA ILE A 26 -7.51 -1.55 50.85
C ILE A 26 -6.70 -0.25 50.84
N ASN A 27 -6.64 0.44 51.97
CA ASN A 27 -5.91 1.70 52.08
C ASN A 27 -4.42 1.54 51.75
N ASN A 28 -3.80 0.44 52.20
CA ASN A 28 -2.40 0.14 51.90
C ASN A 28 -2.18 -0.16 50.40
N GLU A 29 -3.09 -0.91 49.77
CA GLU A 29 -3.02 -1.21 48.33
C GLU A 29 -3.17 0.08 47.49
N ILE A 30 -4.11 0.96 47.84
CA ILE A 30 -4.30 2.27 47.17
C ILE A 30 -3.04 3.14 47.32
N ASN A 31 -2.52 3.29 48.55
CA ASN A 31 -1.32 4.09 48.79
C ASN A 31 -0.11 3.53 48.04
N SER A 32 0.06 2.20 48.03
CA SER A 32 1.11 1.55 47.25
C SER A 32 1.00 1.84 45.76
N LYS A 33 -0.22 1.91 45.21
CA LYS A 33 -0.44 2.28 43.80
C LYS A 33 -0.18 3.75 43.52
N ILE A 34 -0.54 4.64 44.44
CA ILE A 34 -0.19 6.07 44.35
C ILE A 34 1.34 6.24 44.35
N ASP A 35 2.05 5.57 45.24
CA ASP A 35 3.51 5.60 45.31
C ASP A 35 4.14 5.03 44.03
N GLU A 36 3.60 3.93 43.50
CA GLU A 36 4.02 3.38 42.20
C GLU A 36 3.87 4.42 41.08
N LEU A 37 2.72 5.07 40.96
CA LEU A 37 2.48 6.09 39.93
C LEU A 37 3.43 7.28 40.09
N ASN A 38 3.60 7.79 41.32
CA ASN A 38 4.51 8.91 41.60
C ASN A 38 5.97 8.58 41.24
N ASN A 39 6.42 7.36 41.54
CA ASN A 39 7.77 6.89 41.19
C ASN A 39 7.96 6.73 39.67
N ASN A 40 6.88 6.47 38.94
CA ASN A 40 6.88 6.28 37.49
C ASN A 40 6.54 7.56 36.69
N GLY A 41 6.69 8.73 37.32
CA GLY A 41 6.66 10.00 36.60
C GLY A 41 5.30 10.69 36.54
N PHE A 42 4.31 10.19 37.29
CA PHE A 42 3.07 10.92 37.52
C PHE A 42 3.16 11.81 38.75
N ILE A 43 2.27 12.79 38.84
CA ILE A 43 1.94 13.50 40.08
C ILE A 43 0.50 13.15 40.42
N VAL A 44 0.30 12.48 41.56
CA VAL A 44 -1.03 12.05 42.00
C VAL A 44 -1.51 12.88 43.19
N LYS A 45 -2.66 13.53 43.03
CA LYS A 45 -3.44 14.07 44.16
C LYS A 45 -4.58 13.14 44.47
N HIS A 46 -4.77 12.80 45.74
CA HIS A 46 -5.73 11.78 46.14
C HIS A 46 -6.50 12.21 47.38
N GLN A 47 -7.82 12.01 47.35
CA GLN A 47 -8.71 12.17 48.48
C GLN A 47 -9.62 10.94 48.56
N GLN A 48 -9.61 10.25 49.70
CA GLN A 48 -10.45 9.08 49.93
C GLN A 48 -11.32 9.23 51.18
N SER A 49 -12.46 8.56 51.13
CA SER A 49 -13.35 8.32 52.26
C SER A 49 -13.67 6.83 52.29
N THR A 50 -13.33 6.17 53.39
CA THR A 50 -13.55 4.74 53.56
C THR A 50 -14.44 4.47 54.75
N ASN A 51 -15.54 3.77 54.53
CA ASN A 51 -16.38 3.20 55.57
C ASN A 51 -16.40 1.66 55.44
N TYR A 52 -17.20 0.97 56.26
CA TYR A 52 -17.24 -0.49 56.25
C TYR A 52 -17.85 -1.11 54.99
N ILE A 53 -18.71 -0.38 54.28
CA ILE A 53 -19.45 -0.87 53.12
C ILE A 53 -18.71 -0.50 51.84
N ASN A 54 -18.29 0.75 51.71
CA ASN A 54 -17.67 1.29 50.51
C ASN A 54 -16.41 2.10 50.82
N THR A 55 -15.47 2.05 49.88
CA THR A 55 -14.38 3.01 49.74
C THR A 55 -14.68 3.88 48.53
N SER A 56 -14.71 5.19 48.71
CA SER A 56 -14.86 6.14 47.61
C SER A 56 -13.66 7.08 47.58
N ALA A 57 -13.10 7.30 46.41
CA ALA A 57 -12.01 8.24 46.26
C ALA A 57 -12.17 9.09 45.01
N LYS A 58 -11.51 10.24 45.03
CA LYS A 58 -11.35 11.13 43.89
C LYS A 58 -9.96 11.72 43.90
N GLY A 59 -9.46 12.09 42.73
CA GLY A 59 -8.13 12.63 42.60
C GLY A 59 -7.80 13.16 41.22
N GLU A 60 -6.54 13.53 41.07
CA GLU A 60 -5.93 14.01 39.84
C GLU A 60 -4.64 13.20 39.60
N ILE A 61 -4.38 12.85 38.35
CA ILE A 61 -3.14 12.26 37.87
C ILE A 61 -2.61 13.18 36.78
N GLU A 62 -1.41 13.74 36.98
CA GLU A 62 -0.74 14.58 35.98
C GLU A 62 0.54 13.88 35.49
N VAL A 63 0.78 13.89 34.18
CA VAL A 63 2.04 13.42 33.61
C VAL A 63 3.12 14.47 33.86
N ALA A 64 4.11 14.16 34.71
CA ALA A 64 5.23 15.05 35.00
C ALA A 64 6.49 14.69 34.20
N TYR A 65 6.71 13.40 33.93
CA TYR A 65 7.87 12.90 33.18
C TYR A 65 7.42 11.90 32.11
N PRO A 66 7.14 12.35 30.88
CA PRO A 66 6.63 11.52 29.79
C PRO A 66 7.38 10.21 29.57
N ASP A 67 8.72 10.24 29.55
CA ASP A 67 9.53 9.04 29.29
C ASP A 67 9.38 7.97 30.38
N LYS A 68 9.28 8.38 31.64
CA LYS A 68 9.05 7.42 32.74
C LYS A 68 7.67 6.80 32.65
N VAL A 69 6.67 7.63 32.32
CA VAL A 69 5.28 7.19 32.16
C VAL A 69 5.17 6.20 30.99
N ALA A 70 5.76 6.54 29.85
CA ALA A 70 5.78 5.69 28.67
C ALA A 70 6.43 4.34 28.97
N PHE A 71 7.63 4.34 29.59
CA PHE A 71 8.31 3.11 29.99
C PHE A 71 7.48 2.26 30.96
N TRP A 72 6.79 2.88 31.92
CA TRP A 72 5.88 2.18 32.83
C TRP A 72 4.70 1.54 32.09
N ILE A 73 4.09 2.26 31.14
CA ILE A 73 3.02 1.72 30.27
C ILE A 73 3.52 0.52 29.46
N PHE A 74 4.70 0.62 28.84
CA PHE A 74 5.27 -0.46 28.03
C PHE A 74 5.52 -1.72 28.84
N ASN A 75 6.01 -1.59 30.09
CA ASN A 75 6.17 -2.72 31.00
C ASN A 75 4.84 -3.35 31.44
N GLY A 76 3.72 -2.64 31.30
CA GLY A 76 2.38 -3.17 31.52
C GLY A 76 1.86 -4.02 30.35
N VAL A 77 2.47 -3.92 29.16
CA VAL A 77 2.10 -4.70 27.98
C VAL A 77 2.71 -6.10 28.08
N LYS A 78 1.86 -7.13 28.10
CA LYS A 78 2.30 -8.54 28.21
C LYS A 78 2.81 -9.14 26.90
N ASP A 79 2.37 -8.57 25.79
CA ASP A 79 2.75 -8.99 24.45
C ASP A 79 4.07 -8.32 24.07
N GLU A 80 5.15 -9.09 23.97
CA GLU A 80 6.50 -8.57 23.70
C GLU A 80 6.63 -7.93 22.31
N GLU A 81 5.91 -8.44 21.30
CA GLU A 81 5.94 -7.86 19.95
C GLU A 81 5.21 -6.52 19.92
N LEU A 82 4.01 -6.48 20.51
CA LEU A 82 3.24 -5.23 20.64
C LEU A 82 4.01 -4.21 21.48
N LYS A 83 4.61 -4.64 22.59
CA LYS A 83 5.45 -3.80 23.44
C LYS A 83 6.58 -3.17 22.64
N LYS A 84 7.33 -3.97 21.89
CA LYS A 84 8.45 -3.50 21.06
C LYS A 84 7.97 -2.51 19.99
N ALA A 85 6.86 -2.81 19.31
CA ALA A 85 6.30 -1.92 18.30
C ALA A 85 5.89 -0.54 18.89
N ILE A 86 5.24 -0.52 20.05
CA ILE A 86 4.85 0.73 20.72
C ILE A 86 6.10 1.49 21.20
N GLU A 87 7.10 0.78 21.74
CA GLU A 87 8.38 1.36 22.16
C GLU A 87 9.11 2.03 20.99
N GLU A 88 9.18 1.38 19.83
CA GLU A 88 9.80 1.92 18.62
C GLU A 88 9.09 3.20 18.14
N GLN A 89 7.76 3.19 18.10
CA GLN A 89 6.98 4.38 17.71
C GLN A 89 7.20 5.53 18.68
N TYR A 90 7.17 5.28 19.99
CA TYR A 90 7.43 6.33 20.98
C TYR A 90 8.86 6.87 20.87
N ASN A 91 9.85 5.99 20.68
CA ASN A 91 11.26 6.37 20.54
C ASN A 91 11.57 7.11 19.23
N SER A 92 10.71 7.01 18.22
CA SER A 92 10.83 7.78 16.98
C SER A 92 10.58 9.29 17.15
N LEU A 93 9.87 9.70 18.22
CA LEU A 93 9.61 11.10 18.52
C LEU A 93 10.88 11.79 19.05
N ALA A 94 11.15 13.03 18.63
CA ALA A 94 12.23 13.80 19.22
C ALA A 94 11.94 14.08 20.71
N PRO A 95 12.97 14.19 21.59
CA PRO A 95 12.76 14.44 23.01
C PRO A 95 11.88 15.66 23.31
N ASN A 96 12.05 16.74 22.53
CA ASN A 96 11.25 17.95 22.68
C ASN A 96 9.77 17.72 22.32
N ASP A 97 9.48 16.87 21.34
CA ASP A 97 8.11 16.57 20.91
C ASP A 97 7.40 15.74 21.98
N LYS A 98 8.12 14.84 22.65
CA LYS A 98 7.57 14.05 23.78
C LYS A 98 7.15 14.95 24.94
N GLU A 99 7.99 15.90 25.33
CA GLU A 99 7.64 16.90 26.33
C GLU A 99 6.46 17.77 25.84
N LEU A 100 6.49 18.23 24.60
CA LEU A 100 5.44 19.04 23.99
C LEU A 100 4.07 18.35 23.99
N LEU A 101 4.03 17.06 23.66
CA LEU A 101 2.79 16.31 23.47
C LEU A 101 2.22 15.75 24.78
N PHE A 102 3.08 15.35 25.72
CA PHE A 102 2.64 14.56 26.87
C PHE A 102 2.80 15.25 28.22
N SER A 103 3.72 16.22 28.34
CA SER A 103 4.01 16.85 29.63
C SER A 103 2.85 17.70 30.12
N GLY A 104 2.38 17.40 31.33
CA GLY A 104 1.28 18.11 31.98
C GLY A 104 -0.13 17.65 31.57
N ILE A 105 -0.28 16.60 30.76
CA ILE A 105 -1.59 15.97 30.56
C ILE A 105 -2.17 15.59 31.93
N LYS A 106 -3.44 15.92 32.15
CA LYS A 106 -4.12 15.68 33.42
C LYS A 106 -5.39 14.86 33.25
N PHE A 107 -5.50 13.88 34.12
CA PHE A 107 -6.69 13.07 34.29
C PHE A 107 -7.26 13.26 35.69
N ASP A 108 -8.51 13.68 35.78
CA ASP A 108 -9.26 13.54 37.02
C ASP A 108 -9.76 12.09 37.11
N TYR A 109 -9.90 11.56 38.31
CA TYR A 109 -10.54 10.28 38.52
C TYR A 109 -11.44 10.27 39.74
N ASP A 110 -12.43 9.38 39.71
CA ASP A 110 -13.18 8.96 40.90
C ASP A 110 -13.44 7.46 40.83
N PHE A 111 -13.55 6.81 41.98
CA PHE A 111 -14.00 5.43 42.04
C PHE A 111 -14.82 5.14 43.28
N VAL A 112 -15.66 4.11 43.16
CA VAL A 112 -16.35 3.48 44.28
C VAL A 112 -16.01 2.00 44.28
N LEU A 113 -15.40 1.54 45.37
CA LEU A 113 -15.13 0.15 45.66
C LEU A 113 -16.11 -0.33 46.73
N GLU A 114 -16.90 -1.35 46.42
CA GLU A 114 -17.70 -2.08 47.40
C GLU A 114 -16.80 -3.04 48.17
N ASN A 115 -16.55 -2.74 49.44
CA ASN A 115 -15.55 -3.46 50.24
C ASN A 115 -15.91 -4.94 50.45
N LEU A 116 -17.20 -5.32 50.43
CA LEU A 116 -17.59 -6.71 50.66
C LEU A 116 -17.54 -7.57 49.40
N THR A 117 -17.83 -6.98 48.23
CA THR A 117 -17.93 -7.70 46.96
C THR A 117 -16.68 -7.52 46.10
N SER A 118 -15.79 -6.60 46.48
CA SER A 118 -14.66 -6.14 45.69
C SER A 118 -15.04 -5.57 44.31
N LYS A 119 -16.32 -5.22 44.10
CA LYS A 119 -16.75 -4.56 42.87
C LYS A 119 -16.21 -3.14 42.86
N VAL A 120 -15.60 -2.74 41.76
CA VAL A 120 -15.09 -1.39 41.58
C VAL A 120 -15.68 -0.79 40.32
N ASN A 121 -16.03 0.48 40.39
CA ASN A 121 -16.30 1.28 39.20
C ASN A 121 -15.45 2.54 39.30
N THR A 122 -14.59 2.73 38.30
CA THR A 122 -13.63 3.83 38.23
C THR A 122 -13.97 4.67 37.02
N ASN A 123 -14.14 5.97 37.21
CA ASN A 123 -14.25 6.96 36.16
C ASN A 123 -12.94 7.73 36.04
N ILE A 124 -12.48 7.90 34.81
CA ILE A 124 -11.29 8.67 34.46
C ILE A 124 -11.73 9.73 33.45
N TYR A 125 -11.33 10.98 33.66
CA TYR A 125 -11.71 12.11 32.83
C TYR A 125 -10.45 12.80 32.32
N LEU A 126 -10.33 13.00 31.02
CA LEU A 126 -9.29 13.88 30.48
C LEU A 126 -9.71 15.34 30.73
N THR A 127 -8.97 16.04 31.59
CA THR A 127 -9.30 17.42 32.01
C THR A 127 -8.30 18.45 31.51
N GLN A 128 -7.08 18.04 31.15
CA GLN A 128 -6.08 18.90 30.50
C GLN A 128 -5.26 18.12 29.48
N LEU A 129 -5.02 18.74 28.33
CA LEU A 129 -3.99 18.33 27.38
C LEU A 129 -2.60 18.70 27.94
N SER A 130 -1.55 18.59 27.12
CA SER A 130 -0.22 19.04 27.53
C SER A 130 -0.19 20.52 27.91
N LYS A 131 0.74 20.91 28.78
CA LYS A 131 0.89 22.31 29.23
C LYS A 131 0.99 23.29 28.07
N ILE A 132 1.72 22.92 27.02
CA ILE A 132 1.91 23.79 25.85
C ILE A 132 0.62 23.87 25.04
N ALA A 133 -0.06 22.75 24.80
CA ALA A 133 -1.37 22.76 24.13
C ALA A 133 -2.38 23.61 24.90
N MET A 134 -2.45 23.46 26.22
CA MET A 134 -3.32 24.24 27.09
C MET A 134 -2.98 25.74 27.07
N ASN A 135 -1.69 26.09 27.08
CA ASN A 135 -1.26 27.49 26.98
C ASN A 135 -1.64 28.11 25.64
N ASN A 136 -1.43 27.38 24.53
CA ASN A 136 -1.80 27.86 23.19
C ASN A 136 -3.32 28.09 23.10
N LEU A 137 -4.12 27.11 23.53
CA LEU A 137 -5.58 27.23 23.58
C LEU A 137 -6.04 28.43 24.43
N ALA A 138 -5.38 28.67 25.56
CA ALA A 138 -5.72 29.78 26.45
C ALA A 138 -5.31 31.17 25.90
N GLN A 139 -4.29 31.23 25.05
CA GLN A 139 -3.85 32.48 24.41
C GLN A 139 -4.77 32.89 23.25
N GLU A 140 -5.46 31.95 22.62
CA GLU A 140 -6.42 32.21 21.54
C GLU A 140 -7.78 32.70 22.07
N THR A 141 -7.76 33.82 22.82
CA THR A 141 -8.94 34.32 23.53
C THR A 141 -10.10 34.77 22.64
N ASP A 142 -9.92 34.89 21.32
CA ASP A 142 -10.98 35.25 20.38
C ASP A 142 -11.51 34.04 19.57
N ASN A 143 -10.82 32.90 19.61
CA ASN A 143 -11.21 31.67 18.90
C ASN A 143 -12.29 30.91 19.69
N GLN A 144 -13.49 30.74 19.12
CA GLN A 144 -14.58 30.05 19.83
C GLN A 144 -14.33 28.54 19.95
N SER A 145 -13.68 27.92 18.96
CA SER A 145 -13.27 26.51 19.02
C SER A 145 -12.30 26.25 20.18
N SER A 146 -11.33 27.15 20.38
CA SER A 146 -10.35 27.03 21.47
C SER A 146 -11.02 27.17 22.85
N LYS A 147 -11.94 28.14 23.01
CA LYS A 147 -12.77 28.25 24.22
C LYS A 147 -13.63 27.02 24.46
N TRP A 148 -14.30 26.54 23.41
CA TRP A 148 -15.13 25.36 23.47
C TRP A 148 -14.34 24.12 23.92
N LEU A 149 -13.15 23.89 23.37
CA LEU A 149 -12.32 22.75 23.75
C LEU A 149 -11.88 22.84 25.22
N LEU A 150 -11.52 24.04 25.70
CA LEU A 150 -11.20 24.27 27.11
C LEU A 150 -12.39 23.95 28.03
N ASP A 151 -13.58 24.43 27.67
CA ASP A 151 -14.81 24.15 28.42
C ASP A 151 -15.20 22.67 28.34
N PHE A 152 -15.03 22.03 27.18
CA PHE A 152 -15.30 20.60 26.97
C PHE A 152 -14.43 19.69 27.86
N LEU A 153 -13.15 20.04 28.01
CA LEU A 153 -12.21 19.37 28.93
C LEU A 153 -12.56 19.65 30.39
N LYS A 154 -12.84 20.92 30.73
CA LYS A 154 -13.20 21.35 32.09
C LYS A 154 -14.50 20.71 32.59
N ASP A 155 -15.47 20.55 31.71
CA ASP A 155 -16.76 19.91 31.98
C ASP A 155 -16.67 18.37 31.99
N LYS A 156 -15.45 17.82 31.85
CA LYS A 156 -15.16 16.39 31.96
C LYS A 156 -15.92 15.54 30.93
N LYS A 157 -16.13 16.07 29.72
CA LYS A 157 -16.89 15.38 28.66
C LYS A 157 -16.17 14.15 28.10
N LEU A 158 -14.84 14.10 28.21
CA LEU A 158 -14.03 12.95 27.84
C LEU A 158 -13.85 12.02 29.03
N GLN A 159 -14.80 11.11 29.22
CA GLN A 159 -14.84 10.17 30.34
C GLN A 159 -14.70 8.72 29.87
N VAL A 160 -13.92 7.93 30.61
CA VAL A 160 -13.88 6.47 30.51
C VAL A 160 -14.23 5.87 31.87
N SER A 161 -15.23 5.00 31.90
CA SER A 161 -15.58 4.17 33.06
C SER A 161 -14.99 2.77 32.89
N VAL A 162 -14.41 2.20 33.95
CA VAL A 162 -13.82 0.86 33.97
C VAL A 162 -14.28 0.10 35.21
N ASN A 163 -14.68 -1.15 35.07
CA ASN A 163 -15.12 -1.99 36.19
C ASN A 163 -14.09 -3.06 36.63
N GLU A 164 -14.44 -3.87 37.63
CA GLU A 164 -13.58 -4.92 38.19
C GLU A 164 -13.20 -6.03 37.19
N LYS A 165 -14.00 -6.18 36.12
CA LYS A 165 -13.76 -7.15 35.04
C LYS A 165 -12.94 -6.57 33.89
N LYS A 166 -12.46 -5.33 34.03
CA LYS A 166 -11.78 -4.55 32.98
C LYS A 166 -12.66 -4.30 31.76
N GLU A 167 -13.98 -4.32 31.94
CA GLU A 167 -14.90 -3.82 30.93
C GLU A 167 -14.88 -2.29 31.02
N TYR A 168 -14.74 -1.63 29.88
CA TYR A 168 -14.67 -0.18 29.78
C TYR A 168 -15.82 0.38 28.95
N LYS A 169 -16.22 1.61 29.27
CA LYS A 169 -17.19 2.38 28.50
C LYS A 169 -16.73 3.83 28.42
N VAL A 170 -16.64 4.37 27.21
CA VAL A 170 -16.42 5.79 26.97
C VAL A 170 -17.77 6.49 27.00
N ALA A 171 -17.86 7.66 27.63
CA ALA A 171 -19.07 8.47 27.60
C ALA A 171 -19.40 8.87 26.16
N ASP A 172 -20.70 8.91 25.85
CA ASP A 172 -21.16 9.35 24.53
C ASP A 172 -20.75 10.81 24.32
N ILE A 173 -20.13 11.08 23.17
CA ILE A 173 -19.77 12.42 22.73
C ILE A 173 -20.80 12.83 21.71
N ASP A 174 -21.44 13.97 21.92
CA ASP A 174 -22.36 14.57 20.97
C ASP A 174 -22.23 16.10 21.08
N THR A 175 -21.49 16.68 20.15
CA THR A 175 -21.04 18.07 20.25
C THR A 175 -20.94 18.72 18.88
N ILE A 176 -20.95 20.05 18.88
CA ILE A 176 -20.73 20.89 17.70
C ILE A 176 -19.51 21.75 17.99
N ILE A 177 -18.50 21.70 17.14
CA ILE A 177 -17.35 22.59 17.20
C ILE A 177 -17.81 23.97 16.66
N PRO A 178 -17.73 25.04 17.47
CA PRO A 178 -18.07 26.39 17.02
C PRO A 178 -17.19 26.84 15.84
N ASP A 179 -17.64 27.86 15.10
CA ASP A 179 -16.99 28.45 13.91
C ASP A 179 -16.84 27.52 12.69
N GLU A 180 -16.52 26.24 12.91
CA GLU A 180 -16.37 25.20 11.89
C GLU A 180 -17.71 24.53 11.55
N ASN A 181 -18.71 24.63 12.43
CA ASN A 181 -20.02 23.95 12.31
C ASN A 181 -19.89 22.43 12.09
N ILE A 182 -18.85 21.83 12.67
CA ILE A 182 -18.60 20.38 12.60
C ILE A 182 -19.32 19.70 13.77
N ILE A 183 -20.21 18.78 13.47
CA ILE A 183 -20.83 17.88 14.44
C ILE A 183 -19.94 16.65 14.60
N ILE A 184 -19.63 16.30 15.85
CA ILE A 184 -18.98 15.04 16.21
C ILE A 184 -19.92 14.27 17.12
N THR A 185 -20.27 13.05 16.72
CA THR A 185 -21.07 12.12 17.52
C THR A 185 -20.36 10.76 17.62
N ILE A 186 -20.00 10.35 18.82
CA ILE A 186 -19.47 9.02 19.14
C ILE A 186 -20.37 8.40 20.20
N ARG A 187 -21.01 7.27 19.91
CA ARG A 187 -21.97 6.63 20.82
C ARG A 187 -21.69 5.15 21.01
N GLY A 188 -21.91 4.68 22.23
CA GLY A 188 -21.83 3.27 22.59
C GLY A 188 -20.43 2.69 22.43
N PHE A 189 -19.37 3.49 22.66
CA PHE A 189 -18.00 2.99 22.66
C PHE A 189 -17.71 2.26 23.97
N GLN A 190 -17.58 0.94 23.89
CA GLN A 190 -17.34 0.07 25.05
C GLN A 190 -16.63 -1.22 24.62
N GLY A 191 -16.03 -1.92 25.58
CA GLY A 191 -15.34 -3.18 25.30
C GLY A 191 -14.65 -3.78 26.52
N ASN A 192 -13.73 -4.71 26.27
CA ASN A 192 -12.83 -5.29 27.24
C ASN A 192 -11.53 -5.74 26.55
N GLU A 193 -10.75 -6.63 27.17
CA GLU A 193 -9.48 -7.13 26.61
C GLU A 193 -9.63 -7.97 25.32
N LYS A 194 -10.84 -8.46 25.01
CA LYS A 194 -11.13 -9.33 23.86
C LYS A 194 -12.06 -8.69 22.82
N ASN A 195 -12.78 -7.63 23.18
CA ASN A 195 -13.75 -7.04 22.26
C ASN A 195 -13.83 -5.52 22.39
N LEU A 196 -14.27 -4.90 21.30
CA LEU A 196 -14.54 -3.48 21.19
C LEU A 196 -15.81 -3.30 20.35
N THR A 197 -16.69 -2.41 20.80
CA THR A 197 -17.90 -2.03 20.08
C THR A 197 -18.03 -0.51 20.06
N ILE A 198 -18.46 0.04 18.92
CA ILE A 198 -18.83 1.45 18.75
C ILE A 198 -20.12 1.47 17.93
N ASN A 199 -21.22 1.91 18.52
CA ASN A 199 -22.53 1.89 17.86
C ASN A 199 -22.61 2.91 16.72
N SER A 200 -22.02 4.09 16.91
CA SER A 200 -22.02 5.17 15.92
C SER A 200 -20.78 6.04 16.08
N PHE A 201 -20.10 6.29 14.98
CA PHE A 201 -19.08 7.33 14.82
C PHE A 201 -19.51 8.21 13.65
N LYS A 202 -19.78 9.48 13.93
CA LYS A 202 -20.24 10.44 12.95
C LYS A 202 -19.42 11.72 13.06
N ILE A 203 -18.93 12.20 11.93
CA ILE A 203 -18.42 13.56 11.76
C ILE A 203 -19.18 14.17 10.59
N SER A 204 -19.76 15.35 10.76
CA SER A 204 -20.44 16.03 9.66
C SER A 204 -20.29 17.54 9.70
N ASP A 205 -20.05 18.15 8.54
CA ASP A 205 -20.07 19.60 8.36
C ASP A 205 -21.51 20.07 8.07
N MET A 206 -22.02 21.00 8.88
CA MET A 206 -23.35 21.58 8.68
C MET A 206 -23.39 22.68 7.60
N ASN A 207 -22.24 23.14 7.10
CA ASN A 207 -22.17 24.14 6.06
C ASN A 207 -22.76 23.59 4.76
N MET A 208 -23.80 24.26 4.24
CA MET A 208 -24.53 23.80 3.05
C MET A 208 -23.64 23.74 1.79
N ASP A 209 -22.59 24.57 1.73
CA ASP A 209 -21.68 24.65 0.58
C ASP A 209 -20.61 23.54 0.59
N ASN A 210 -20.30 23.00 1.78
CA ASN A 210 -19.25 22.01 2.02
C ASN A 210 -19.77 20.73 2.72
N ARG A 211 -21.03 20.34 2.50
CA ARG A 211 -21.65 19.17 3.14
C ARG A 211 -20.73 17.95 3.08
N GLY A 212 -20.09 17.65 4.20
CA GLY A 212 -19.24 16.50 4.42
C GLY A 212 -19.88 15.62 5.49
N LEU A 213 -19.89 14.31 5.27
CA LEU A 213 -20.32 13.33 6.27
C LEU A 213 -19.37 12.14 6.21
N LEU A 214 -18.87 11.75 7.38
CA LEU A 214 -18.35 10.41 7.62
C LEU A 214 -19.26 9.78 8.69
N LEU A 215 -19.89 8.66 8.35
CA LEU A 215 -20.74 7.90 9.25
C LEU A 215 -20.33 6.44 9.23
N ILE A 216 -19.92 5.93 10.40
CA ILE A 216 -19.59 4.53 10.61
C ILE A 216 -20.51 3.98 11.70
N ASN A 217 -21.35 3.02 11.35
CA ASN A 217 -22.33 2.43 12.27
C ASN A 217 -21.99 0.99 12.63
N GLU A 218 -22.22 0.65 13.90
CA GLU A 218 -22.10 -0.69 14.47
C GLU A 218 -20.75 -1.34 14.14
N ILE A 219 -19.67 -0.73 14.62
CA ILE A 219 -18.33 -1.33 14.63
C ILE A 219 -18.29 -2.35 15.76
N ALA A 220 -17.94 -3.59 15.43
CA ALA A 220 -17.68 -4.65 16.40
C ALA A 220 -16.39 -5.36 16.04
N ILE A 221 -15.42 -5.35 16.95
CA ILE A 221 -14.13 -6.02 16.82
C ILE A 221 -14.04 -7.05 17.93
N ASN A 222 -13.74 -8.29 17.56
CA ASN A 222 -13.43 -9.37 18.49
C ASN A 222 -12.01 -9.86 18.20
N TYR A 223 -11.25 -10.13 19.25
CA TYR A 223 -9.89 -10.61 19.20
C TYR A 223 -9.71 -11.75 20.20
N GLU A 224 -9.13 -12.86 19.74
CA GLU A 224 -8.78 -13.99 20.58
C GLU A 224 -7.31 -14.34 20.35
N LYS A 225 -6.55 -14.46 21.45
CA LYS A 225 -5.15 -14.88 21.46
C LYS A 225 -4.97 -16.04 22.41
N GLU A 226 -4.45 -17.13 21.89
CA GLU A 226 -3.93 -18.30 22.60
C GLU A 226 -2.45 -18.49 22.26
N ALA A 227 -1.76 -19.42 22.93
CA ALA A 227 -0.31 -19.58 22.78
C ALA A 227 0.17 -19.80 21.33
N ASN A 228 -0.67 -20.47 20.52
CA ASN A 228 -0.36 -20.90 19.17
C ASN A 228 -1.38 -20.41 18.13
N LYS A 229 -2.34 -19.59 18.54
CA LYS A 229 -3.47 -19.19 17.70
C LYS A 229 -3.89 -17.76 17.98
N GLU A 230 -4.07 -16.99 16.94
CA GLU A 230 -4.66 -15.66 17.02
C GLU A 230 -5.80 -15.54 16.01
N SER A 231 -6.88 -14.88 16.41
CA SER A 231 -7.95 -14.56 15.49
C SER A 231 -8.51 -13.17 15.75
N SER A 232 -8.88 -12.48 14.69
CA SER A 232 -9.59 -11.22 14.73
C SER A 232 -10.81 -11.28 13.82
N LYS A 233 -11.89 -10.66 14.28
CA LYS A 233 -13.14 -10.51 13.53
C LYS A 233 -13.67 -9.11 13.71
N THR A 234 -13.67 -8.36 12.62
CA THR A 234 -14.22 -7.01 12.53
C THR A 234 -15.47 -7.03 11.68
N LEU A 235 -16.56 -6.49 12.21
CA LEU A 235 -17.79 -6.21 11.49
C LEU A 235 -18.06 -4.71 11.55
N ILE A 236 -18.38 -4.11 10.41
CA ILE A 236 -18.88 -2.73 10.31
C ILE A 236 -20.13 -2.77 9.46
N LYS A 237 -21.28 -2.45 10.07
CA LYS A 237 -22.57 -2.58 9.39
C LYS A 237 -22.76 -1.58 8.26
N ASN A 238 -22.28 -0.36 8.43
CA ASN A 238 -22.38 0.68 7.41
C ASN A 238 -21.22 1.65 7.53
N ILE A 239 -20.53 1.91 6.42
CA ILE A 239 -19.61 3.03 6.24
C ILE A 239 -20.22 3.91 5.18
N GLU A 240 -20.44 5.18 5.49
CA GLU A 240 -20.94 6.17 4.54
C GLU A 240 -20.03 7.39 4.57
N PHE A 241 -19.56 7.76 3.38
CA PHE A 241 -18.87 9.00 3.12
C PHE A 241 -19.71 9.82 2.15
N GLN A 242 -20.03 11.05 2.50
CA GLN A 242 -20.69 12.00 1.62
C GLN A 242 -19.84 13.25 1.49
N GLU A 243 -19.70 13.71 0.25
CA GLU A 243 -19.15 15.01 -0.07
C GLU A 243 -20.02 15.67 -1.13
N LYS A 244 -20.70 16.76 -0.75
CA LYS A 244 -21.67 17.48 -1.59
C LYS A 244 -22.74 16.52 -2.14
N ASN A 245 -22.66 16.23 -3.43
CA ASN A 245 -23.59 15.38 -4.18
C ASN A 245 -23.06 13.96 -4.40
N ASN A 246 -21.87 13.64 -3.90
CA ASN A 246 -21.25 12.34 -4.04
C ASN A 246 -21.45 11.55 -2.75
N ILE A 247 -21.88 10.30 -2.87
CA ILE A 247 -22.05 9.38 -1.73
C ILE A 247 -21.29 8.11 -2.05
N PHE A 248 -20.50 7.64 -1.10
CA PHE A 248 -19.87 6.33 -1.09
C PHE A 248 -20.39 5.56 0.12
N ASN A 249 -20.92 4.36 -0.10
CA ASN A 249 -21.46 3.55 0.99
C ASN A 249 -21.01 2.09 0.85
N ILE A 250 -20.54 1.51 1.96
CA ILE A 250 -20.29 0.07 2.12
C ILE A 250 -21.21 -0.47 3.22
N LYS A 251 -21.97 -1.52 2.91
CA LYS A 251 -22.80 -2.25 3.86
C LYS A 251 -22.16 -3.58 4.25
N ASN A 252 -22.23 -3.89 5.55
CA ASN A 252 -21.82 -5.14 6.16
C ASN A 252 -20.40 -5.55 5.77
N LEU A 253 -19.44 -4.65 5.99
CA LEU A 253 -18.02 -4.95 5.84
C LEU A 253 -17.59 -5.94 6.93
N VAL A 254 -16.98 -7.03 6.51
CA VAL A 254 -16.41 -8.07 7.36
C VAL A 254 -14.92 -8.18 7.04
N ILE A 255 -14.09 -8.14 8.06
CA ILE A 255 -12.66 -8.41 7.97
C ILE A 255 -12.32 -9.44 9.03
N ASN A 256 -11.90 -10.63 8.60
CA ASN A 256 -11.47 -11.70 9.49
C ASN A 256 -10.01 -12.03 9.22
N SER A 257 -9.24 -12.29 10.27
CA SER A 257 -7.90 -12.84 10.14
C SER A 257 -7.71 -13.94 11.16
N ASN A 258 -7.08 -15.03 10.74
CA ASN A 258 -6.70 -16.14 11.59
C ASN A 258 -5.23 -16.45 11.35
N TYR A 259 -4.55 -16.75 12.44
CA TYR A 259 -3.18 -17.18 12.51
C TYR A 259 -3.12 -18.42 13.40
N GLU A 260 -2.47 -19.47 12.92
CA GLU A 260 -2.21 -20.68 13.69
C GLU A 260 -0.76 -21.12 13.46
N LYS A 261 -0.09 -21.50 14.54
CA LYS A 261 1.32 -21.85 14.56
C LYS A 261 1.51 -23.20 15.23
N ASP A 262 2.27 -24.08 14.61
CA ASP A 262 2.76 -25.31 15.25
C ASP A 262 4.28 -25.20 15.56
N GLU A 263 4.98 -26.33 15.71
CA GLU A 263 6.43 -26.31 15.98
C GLU A 263 7.27 -25.92 14.76
N ILE A 264 6.74 -26.12 13.55
CA ILE A 264 7.47 -26.04 12.27
C ILE A 264 6.88 -24.98 11.34
N ASN A 265 5.57 -24.77 11.35
CA ASN A 265 4.84 -24.00 10.35
C ASN A 265 3.81 -23.02 10.92
N ILE A 266 3.51 -22.01 10.11
CA ILE A 266 2.46 -21.02 10.29
C ILE A 266 1.42 -21.22 9.20
N ASN A 267 0.15 -21.19 9.60
CA ASN A 267 -1.00 -21.15 8.72
C ASN A 267 -1.73 -19.82 8.96
N THR A 268 -2.05 -19.11 7.88
CA THR A 268 -2.78 -17.85 7.93
C THR A 268 -3.98 -17.90 7.01
N LYS A 269 -5.04 -17.23 7.43
CA LYS A 269 -6.24 -17.03 6.63
C LYS A 269 -6.79 -15.64 6.87
N SER A 270 -6.86 -14.83 5.83
CA SER A 270 -7.45 -13.50 5.86
C SER A 270 -8.64 -13.45 4.92
N GLU A 271 -9.75 -12.88 5.40
CA GLU A 271 -10.98 -12.69 4.64
C GLU A 271 -11.40 -11.23 4.71
N LEU A 272 -11.76 -10.66 3.57
CA LEU A 272 -12.41 -9.35 3.45
C LEU A 272 -13.67 -9.53 2.63
N GLY A 273 -14.79 -8.98 3.07
CA GLY A 273 -16.01 -9.00 2.27
C GLY A 273 -17.04 -7.96 2.68
N PHE A 274 -17.98 -7.67 1.79
CA PHE A 274 -19.08 -6.75 2.03
C PHE A 274 -20.32 -7.19 1.24
N GLU A 275 -21.50 -6.84 1.76
CA GLU A 275 -22.77 -7.16 1.11
C GLU A 275 -23.02 -6.25 -0.10
N GLU A 276 -22.76 -4.97 0.05
CA GLU A 276 -23.05 -3.98 -0.99
C GLU A 276 -22.08 -2.81 -0.88
N LEU A 277 -21.49 -2.41 -2.00
CA LEU A 277 -20.79 -1.16 -2.20
C LEU A 277 -21.56 -0.36 -3.24
N THR A 278 -21.87 0.90 -2.90
CA THR A 278 -22.53 1.82 -3.83
C THR A 278 -21.81 3.15 -3.88
N THR A 279 -21.75 3.72 -5.07
CA THR A 279 -21.38 5.12 -5.26
C THR A 279 -22.50 5.85 -5.99
N LYS A 280 -22.79 7.07 -5.56
CA LYS A 280 -23.75 7.95 -6.20
C LYS A 280 -23.09 9.28 -6.51
N SER A 281 -23.48 9.88 -7.63
CA SER A 281 -23.14 11.26 -7.98
C SER A 281 -24.41 11.96 -8.44
N PHE A 282 -24.72 13.13 -7.86
CA PHE A 282 -25.96 13.88 -8.13
C PHE A 282 -27.22 12.99 -8.00
N ASP A 283 -27.27 12.21 -6.93
CA ASP A 283 -28.32 11.22 -6.62
C ASP A 283 -28.51 10.08 -7.64
N GLN A 284 -27.65 10.00 -8.66
CA GLN A 284 -27.63 8.89 -9.61
C GLN A 284 -26.62 7.85 -9.17
N GLU A 285 -27.03 6.58 -9.16
CA GLU A 285 -26.13 5.45 -8.88
C GLU A 285 -25.09 5.35 -10.01
N ALA A 286 -23.83 5.59 -9.65
CA ALA A 286 -22.70 5.53 -10.56
C ALA A 286 -22.03 4.15 -10.50
N VAL A 287 -21.95 3.53 -9.32
CA VAL A 287 -21.43 2.16 -9.16
C VAL A 287 -22.27 1.39 -8.16
N ASN A 288 -22.52 0.11 -8.46
CA ASN A 288 -23.08 -0.86 -7.52
C ASN A 288 -22.31 -2.17 -7.63
N LEU A 289 -21.92 -2.76 -6.50
CA LEU A 289 -21.22 -4.04 -6.42
C LEU A 289 -21.71 -4.79 -5.19
N LYS A 290 -22.13 -6.05 -5.35
CA LYS A 290 -22.78 -6.84 -4.29
C LYS A 290 -22.06 -8.15 -3.99
N ASN A 291 -22.30 -8.67 -2.80
CA ASN A 291 -21.82 -9.97 -2.31
C ASN A 291 -20.38 -10.19 -2.72
N THR A 292 -19.50 -9.29 -2.27
CA THR A 292 -18.09 -9.34 -2.62
C THR A 292 -17.31 -9.94 -1.47
N SER A 293 -16.46 -10.91 -1.73
CA SER A 293 -15.51 -11.41 -0.75
C SER A 293 -14.20 -11.81 -1.40
N LEU A 294 -13.12 -11.68 -0.65
CA LEU A 294 -11.77 -12.13 -0.97
C LEU A 294 -11.22 -12.88 0.25
N SER A 295 -10.78 -14.12 0.06
CA SER A 295 -10.05 -14.91 1.04
C SER A 295 -8.65 -15.14 0.52
N PHE A 296 -7.65 -14.97 1.38
CA PHE A 296 -6.25 -15.23 1.09
C PHE A 296 -5.65 -16.07 2.21
N ASN A 297 -5.07 -17.22 1.85
CA ASN A 297 -4.53 -18.18 2.79
C ASN A 297 -3.06 -18.46 2.44
N ILE A 298 -2.22 -18.54 3.46
CA ILE A 298 -0.87 -19.10 3.33
C ILE A 298 -0.79 -20.25 4.33
N ASN A 299 -0.62 -21.47 3.83
CA ASN A 299 -0.46 -22.66 4.64
C ASN A 299 0.97 -23.18 4.55
N ASN A 300 1.43 -23.82 5.62
CA ASN A 300 2.79 -24.38 5.75
C ASN A 300 3.90 -23.34 5.56
N LEU A 301 3.71 -22.10 6.01
CA LEU A 301 4.79 -21.11 6.00
C LEU A 301 5.80 -21.48 7.10
N PRO A 302 7.07 -21.80 6.79
CA PRO A 302 7.99 -22.34 7.79
C PRO A 302 8.33 -21.29 8.85
N ILE A 303 8.28 -21.70 10.13
CA ILE A 303 8.73 -20.94 11.30
C ILE A 303 10.26 -20.96 11.31
N LYS A 304 10.87 -20.18 10.44
CA LYS A 304 12.20 -19.64 10.73
C LYS A 304 11.98 -18.48 11.71
N LYS A 305 12.74 -18.42 12.81
CA LYS A 305 12.63 -17.28 13.75
C LYS A 305 12.70 -15.99 12.93
N LEU A 306 11.78 -15.05 13.16
CA LEU A 306 11.73 -13.78 12.41
C LEU A 306 13.11 -13.10 12.32
N ASP A 307 13.92 -13.26 13.37
CA ASP A 307 15.32 -12.80 13.44
C ASP A 307 16.22 -13.46 12.38
N GLU A 308 16.07 -14.76 12.11
CA GLU A 308 16.84 -15.49 11.09
C GLU A 308 16.39 -15.10 9.68
N ILE A 309 15.09 -14.91 9.44
CA ILE A 309 14.58 -14.40 8.16
C ILE A 309 15.13 -13.00 7.89
N THR A 310 15.07 -12.13 8.90
CA THR A 310 15.63 -10.77 8.82
C THR A 310 17.13 -10.80 8.58
N LEU A 311 17.86 -11.71 9.24
CA LEU A 311 19.29 -11.91 9.03
C LEU A 311 19.59 -12.40 7.61
N TYR A 312 18.83 -13.36 7.08
CA TYR A 312 19.01 -13.85 5.72
C TYR A 312 18.78 -12.78 4.66
N LEU A 313 17.74 -11.95 4.83
CA LEU A 313 17.47 -10.83 3.92
C LEU A 313 18.58 -9.77 4.01
N LYS A 314 19.03 -9.46 5.23
CA LYS A 314 20.12 -8.49 5.48
C LYS A 314 21.47 -8.97 4.92
N ASP A 315 21.75 -10.26 5.07
CA ASP A 315 22.99 -10.90 4.61
C ASP A 315 22.88 -11.40 3.15
N GLN A 316 21.78 -11.10 2.46
CA GLN A 316 21.51 -11.48 1.06
C GLN A 316 21.54 -13.00 0.80
N LYS A 317 21.26 -13.82 1.82
CA LYS A 317 21.19 -15.28 1.74
C LYS A 317 19.81 -15.78 1.27
N TYR A 318 19.37 -15.28 0.13
CA TYR A 318 18.04 -15.58 -0.42
C TYR A 318 17.84 -17.07 -0.74
N GLU A 319 18.90 -17.78 -1.15
CA GLU A 319 18.85 -19.20 -1.49
C GLU A 319 18.49 -20.09 -0.29
N GLU A 320 19.06 -19.85 0.89
CA GLU A 320 18.73 -20.60 2.11
C GLU A 320 17.28 -20.37 2.57
N TYR A 321 16.76 -19.16 2.32
CA TYR A 321 15.37 -18.82 2.61
C TYR A 321 14.42 -19.53 1.63
N LEU A 322 14.67 -19.40 0.33
CA LEU A 322 13.90 -20.08 -0.73
C LEU A 322 13.90 -21.60 -0.53
N LYS A 323 15.03 -22.19 -0.13
CA LYS A 323 15.12 -23.63 0.15
C LYS A 323 14.16 -24.06 1.26
N SER A 324 14.07 -23.27 2.32
CA SER A 324 13.15 -23.54 3.42
C SER A 324 11.69 -23.39 3.02
N LEU A 325 11.37 -22.36 2.22
CA LEU A 325 10.02 -22.17 1.68
C LEU A 325 9.62 -23.36 0.80
N ALA A 326 10.50 -23.80 -0.11
CA ALA A 326 10.27 -24.97 -0.93
C ALA A 326 10.05 -26.23 -0.08
N GLN A 327 10.98 -26.56 0.81
CA GLN A 327 10.92 -27.77 1.65
C GLN A 327 9.67 -27.86 2.54
N SER A 328 9.14 -26.71 2.97
CA SER A 328 7.90 -26.66 3.75
C SER A 328 6.66 -27.15 2.98
N GLY A 329 6.71 -27.13 1.64
CA GLY A 329 5.54 -27.38 0.79
C GLY A 329 4.48 -26.29 0.97
N MET A 330 4.92 -25.03 1.07
CA MET A 330 4.06 -23.88 1.25
C MET A 330 2.95 -23.86 0.19
N VAL A 331 1.73 -23.57 0.63
CA VAL A 331 0.55 -23.43 -0.23
C VAL A 331 0.02 -22.01 -0.09
N ILE A 332 -0.09 -21.31 -1.22
CA ILE A 332 -0.77 -20.02 -1.31
C ILE A 332 -2.12 -20.25 -1.98
N GLU A 333 -3.19 -19.85 -1.32
CA GLU A 333 -4.54 -19.93 -1.87
C GLU A 333 -5.20 -18.56 -1.85
N SER A 334 -5.92 -18.23 -2.91
CA SER A 334 -6.75 -17.03 -2.98
C SER A 334 -8.08 -17.40 -3.60
N SER A 335 -9.18 -16.94 -3.03
CA SER A 335 -10.50 -17.14 -3.61
C SER A 335 -11.33 -15.89 -3.45
N GLY A 336 -12.26 -15.67 -4.36
CA GLY A 336 -13.15 -14.55 -4.23
C GLY A 336 -14.42 -14.70 -5.02
N ASN A 337 -15.39 -13.87 -4.68
CA ASN A 337 -16.62 -13.72 -5.41
C ASN A 337 -17.05 -12.27 -5.46
N ALA A 338 -17.82 -11.94 -6.47
CA ALA A 338 -18.46 -10.66 -6.66
C ALA A 338 -19.73 -10.87 -7.50
N SER A 339 -20.73 -10.04 -7.29
CA SER A 339 -21.98 -10.10 -8.04
C SER A 339 -22.54 -8.71 -8.33
N ASN A 340 -23.35 -8.62 -9.38
CA ASN A 340 -24.09 -7.40 -9.73
C ASN A 340 -23.20 -6.16 -9.82
N TYR A 341 -22.08 -6.25 -10.55
CA TYR A 341 -21.24 -5.08 -10.79
C TYR A 341 -21.83 -4.23 -11.92
N VAL A 342 -22.24 -3.02 -11.57
CA VAL A 342 -22.87 -2.06 -12.48
C VAL A 342 -22.11 -0.75 -12.41
N ILE A 343 -21.81 -0.14 -13.55
CA ILE A 343 -21.23 1.21 -13.66
C ILE A 343 -22.13 2.04 -14.56
N ASN A 344 -22.59 3.21 -14.11
CA ASN A 344 -23.45 4.13 -14.86
C ASN A 344 -24.62 3.42 -15.53
N GLN A 345 -25.32 2.54 -14.78
CA GLN A 345 -26.42 1.69 -15.25
C GLN A 345 -26.03 0.60 -16.27
N GLN A 346 -24.77 0.54 -16.71
CA GLN A 346 -24.26 -0.54 -17.54
C GLN A 346 -23.79 -1.69 -16.65
N LYS A 347 -24.41 -2.86 -16.85
CA LYS A 347 -24.03 -4.09 -16.16
C LYS A 347 -22.71 -4.62 -16.74
N ILE A 348 -21.70 -4.76 -15.87
CA ILE A 348 -20.38 -5.25 -16.24
C ILE A 348 -20.28 -6.77 -16.02
N LEU A 349 -20.77 -7.25 -14.87
CA LEU A 349 -20.91 -8.68 -14.58
C LEU A 349 -22.06 -8.97 -13.60
N ASP A 350 -22.63 -10.17 -13.71
CA ASP A 350 -23.63 -10.68 -12.77
C ASP A 350 -23.00 -11.53 -11.70
N THR A 351 -22.04 -12.37 -12.10
CA THR A 351 -21.34 -13.28 -11.20
C THR A 351 -19.89 -13.42 -11.65
N LEU A 352 -18.99 -13.23 -10.70
CA LEU A 352 -17.59 -13.59 -10.78
C LEU A 352 -17.28 -14.45 -9.57
N LYS A 353 -16.66 -15.61 -9.79
CA LYS A 353 -16.02 -16.40 -8.75
C LYS A 353 -14.64 -16.77 -9.24
N PHE A 354 -13.63 -16.67 -8.39
CA PHE A 354 -12.31 -17.21 -8.72
C PHE A 354 -11.75 -18.02 -7.57
N ASN A 355 -10.93 -19.00 -7.91
CA ASN A 355 -10.13 -19.77 -6.98
C ASN A 355 -8.73 -19.94 -7.57
N LEU A 356 -7.72 -19.68 -6.77
CA LEU A 356 -6.31 -19.74 -7.11
C LEU A 356 -5.62 -20.56 -6.04
N SER A 357 -4.80 -21.52 -6.45
CA SER A 357 -4.00 -22.34 -5.55
C SER A 357 -2.63 -22.58 -6.18
N PHE A 358 -1.58 -22.28 -5.42
CA PHE A 358 -0.20 -22.55 -5.76
C PHE A 358 0.45 -23.34 -4.64
N LYS A 359 1.06 -24.47 -4.98
CA LYS A 359 1.83 -25.31 -4.08
C LYS A 359 3.27 -25.31 -4.54
N LEU A 360 4.18 -24.84 -3.69
CA LEU A 360 5.61 -24.86 -4.01
C LEU A 360 6.13 -26.30 -4.08
N ASN A 361 6.97 -26.54 -5.09
CA ASN A 361 7.66 -27.81 -5.26
C ASN A 361 8.76 -27.93 -4.20
N LYS A 362 8.71 -29.01 -3.41
CA LYS A 362 9.67 -29.26 -2.33
C LYS A 362 11.12 -29.43 -2.79
N ASN A 363 11.31 -29.76 -4.07
CA ASN A 363 12.62 -30.03 -4.66
C ASN A 363 13.18 -28.83 -5.46
N MET A 364 12.50 -27.68 -5.45
CA MET A 364 12.83 -26.51 -6.28
C MET A 364 14.31 -26.08 -6.21
N VAL A 365 14.90 -26.04 -5.01
CA VAL A 365 16.23 -25.43 -4.80
C VAL A 365 17.38 -26.42 -5.01
N GLU A 366 17.12 -27.72 -5.09
CA GLU A 366 18.20 -28.70 -5.28
C GLU A 366 18.74 -28.74 -6.73
N ASN A 367 18.02 -28.16 -7.70
CA ASN A 367 18.30 -28.39 -9.12
C ASN A 367 18.49 -27.14 -10.00
N GLU A 368 18.45 -25.92 -9.45
CA GLU A 368 18.20 -24.66 -10.19
C GLU A 368 16.93 -24.80 -11.08
N PRO A 369 15.81 -24.14 -10.75
CA PRO A 369 14.55 -24.40 -11.45
C PRO A 369 14.68 -24.05 -12.93
N LYS A 370 14.37 -25.02 -13.82
CA LYS A 370 14.50 -24.88 -15.28
C LYS A 370 13.20 -24.48 -15.94
N ASP A 371 12.08 -24.79 -15.31
CA ASP A 371 10.74 -24.47 -15.79
C ASP A 371 9.76 -24.29 -14.63
N LEU A 372 8.54 -23.84 -14.93
CA LEU A 372 7.51 -23.60 -13.92
C LEU A 372 7.12 -24.84 -13.11
N THR A 373 7.28 -26.06 -13.66
CA THR A 373 6.99 -27.32 -12.94
C THR A 373 8.06 -27.66 -11.90
N ASP A 374 9.26 -27.09 -12.03
CA ASP A 374 10.30 -27.19 -11.00
C ASP A 374 10.04 -26.25 -9.82
N ILE A 375 9.29 -25.15 -10.03
CA ILE A 375 8.90 -24.20 -8.98
C ILE A 375 7.63 -24.64 -8.26
N PHE A 376 6.59 -25.03 -9.02
CA PHE A 376 5.28 -25.37 -8.49
C PHE A 376 5.00 -26.87 -8.68
N GLU A 377 4.63 -27.55 -7.60
CA GLU A 377 4.11 -28.92 -7.67
C GLU A 377 2.70 -28.92 -8.25
N ASP A 378 1.87 -27.99 -7.79
CA ASP A 378 0.50 -27.78 -8.28
C ASP A 378 0.27 -26.27 -8.45
N ALA A 379 -0.27 -25.86 -9.60
CA ALA A 379 -0.76 -24.50 -9.82
C ALA A 379 -2.10 -24.56 -10.54
N LYS A 380 -3.13 -23.95 -9.95
CA LYS A 380 -4.50 -23.98 -10.48
C LYS A 380 -5.18 -22.63 -10.33
N LEU A 381 -5.75 -22.14 -11.43
CA LEU A 381 -6.67 -21.01 -11.46
C LEU A 381 -8.02 -21.50 -12.01
N THR A 382 -9.10 -21.11 -11.37
CA THR A 382 -10.46 -21.30 -11.85
C THR A 382 -11.19 -19.97 -11.77
N VAL A 383 -11.85 -19.57 -12.85
CA VAL A 383 -12.69 -18.37 -12.94
C VAL A 383 -14.04 -18.77 -13.51
N ASP A 384 -15.10 -18.56 -12.74
CA ASP A 384 -16.48 -18.78 -13.17
C ASP A 384 -17.15 -17.42 -13.37
N LEU A 385 -17.75 -17.23 -14.54
CA LEU A 385 -18.42 -16.01 -14.99
C LEU A 385 -19.86 -16.32 -15.42
N ASP A 386 -20.75 -15.33 -15.39
CA ASP A 386 -22.00 -15.45 -16.13
C ASP A 386 -21.77 -15.49 -17.66
N ALA A 387 -22.77 -15.99 -18.40
CA ALA A 387 -22.63 -16.25 -19.83
C ALA A 387 -22.29 -15.00 -20.66
N LEU A 388 -22.88 -13.84 -20.32
CA LEU A 388 -22.65 -12.60 -21.06
C LEU A 388 -21.24 -12.07 -20.79
N THR A 389 -20.81 -12.06 -19.52
CA THR A 389 -19.47 -11.63 -19.15
C THR A 389 -18.40 -12.55 -19.72
N ALA A 390 -18.62 -13.87 -19.74
CA ALA A 390 -17.71 -14.81 -20.39
C ALA A 390 -17.58 -14.56 -21.90
N GLN A 391 -18.69 -14.25 -22.58
CA GLN A 391 -18.67 -13.89 -24.00
C GLN A 391 -17.87 -12.61 -24.26
N ASN A 392 -18.07 -11.58 -23.43
CA ASN A 392 -17.32 -10.32 -23.52
C ASN A 392 -15.82 -10.52 -23.24
N ALA A 393 -15.49 -11.31 -22.22
CA ALA A 393 -14.10 -11.66 -21.90
C ALA A 393 -13.44 -12.42 -23.05
N LYS A 394 -14.15 -13.38 -23.66
CA LYS A 394 -13.67 -14.10 -24.85
C LYS A 394 -13.38 -13.14 -26.01
N ALA A 395 -14.32 -12.26 -26.34
CA ALA A 395 -14.13 -11.30 -27.43
C ALA A 395 -12.88 -10.41 -27.22
N LEU A 396 -12.62 -9.99 -25.98
CA LEU A 396 -11.42 -9.22 -25.64
C LEU A 396 -10.11 -10.03 -25.78
N LEU A 397 -10.12 -11.32 -25.44
CA LEU A 397 -8.96 -12.21 -25.61
C LEU A 397 -8.69 -12.51 -27.09
N ASP A 398 -9.75 -12.79 -27.85
CA ASP A 398 -9.68 -13.08 -29.29
C ASP A 398 -9.08 -11.89 -30.07
N LEU A 399 -9.45 -10.66 -29.70
CA LEU A 399 -8.91 -9.42 -30.30
C LEU A 399 -7.40 -9.24 -30.10
N LYS A 400 -6.81 -9.84 -29.08
CA LYS A 400 -5.39 -9.65 -28.75
C LYS A 400 -4.47 -10.74 -29.27
N GLN A 401 -4.94 -11.99 -29.38
CA GLN A 401 -4.03 -13.13 -29.60
C GLN A 401 -4.56 -14.24 -30.51
N ASN A 402 -5.73 -14.12 -31.18
CA ASN A 402 -6.36 -15.23 -31.92
C ASN A 402 -6.39 -16.55 -31.11
N SER A 403 -6.59 -16.43 -29.79
CA SER A 403 -6.50 -17.57 -28.88
C SER A 403 -7.75 -18.44 -29.02
N ASN A 404 -7.62 -19.73 -29.31
CA ASN A 404 -8.76 -20.68 -29.33
C ASN A 404 -9.32 -21.00 -27.92
N ILE A 405 -9.22 -20.07 -26.97
CA ILE A 405 -9.66 -20.25 -25.59
C ILE A 405 -11.19 -20.20 -25.56
N SER A 406 -11.79 -21.29 -25.09
CA SER A 406 -13.24 -21.40 -24.89
C SER A 406 -13.54 -21.58 -23.41
N PHE A 407 -14.70 -21.10 -22.95
CA PHE A 407 -15.18 -21.34 -21.58
C PHE A 407 -16.05 -22.60 -21.55
N LEU A 408 -15.93 -23.40 -20.49
CA LEU A 408 -16.74 -24.60 -20.28
C LEU A 408 -18.06 -24.27 -19.58
N ASP A 409 -19.13 -24.94 -19.98
CA ASP A 409 -20.38 -24.92 -19.22
C ASP A 409 -20.20 -25.62 -17.87
N VAL A 410 -20.62 -24.93 -16.81
CA VAL A 410 -20.67 -25.47 -15.45
C VAL A 410 -22.01 -25.14 -14.80
N ASP A 411 -22.25 -25.71 -13.61
CA ASP A 411 -23.51 -25.55 -12.89
C ASP A 411 -23.90 -24.08 -12.67
N ASN A 412 -25.20 -23.84 -12.47
CA ASN A 412 -25.81 -22.52 -12.28
C ASN A 412 -25.68 -21.57 -13.48
N ASN A 413 -25.63 -22.11 -14.70
CA ASN A 413 -25.49 -21.34 -15.96
C ASN A 413 -24.23 -20.45 -15.99
N LEU A 414 -23.18 -20.89 -15.29
CA LEU A 414 -21.88 -20.22 -15.31
C LEU A 414 -20.96 -20.82 -16.38
N LYS A 415 -19.98 -20.03 -16.77
CA LYS A 415 -18.96 -20.35 -17.75
C LYS A 415 -17.61 -20.34 -17.06
N ARG A 416 -16.89 -21.46 -17.14
CA ARG A 416 -15.61 -21.68 -16.46
C ARG A 416 -14.42 -21.52 -17.38
N PHE A 417 -13.44 -20.77 -16.91
CA PHE A 417 -12.06 -20.84 -17.36
C PHE A 417 -11.24 -21.53 -16.26
N GLU A 418 -10.60 -22.65 -16.59
CA GLU A 418 -9.74 -23.40 -15.68
C GLU A 418 -8.36 -23.54 -16.30
N ALA A 419 -7.34 -23.02 -15.63
CA ALA A 419 -5.94 -23.22 -15.97
C ALA A 419 -5.27 -24.10 -14.92
N VAL A 420 -4.58 -25.16 -15.35
CA VAL A 420 -3.92 -26.13 -14.47
C VAL A 420 -2.52 -26.42 -15.01
N LEU A 421 -1.50 -26.19 -14.19
CA LEU A 421 -0.16 -26.66 -14.44
C LEU A 421 -0.09 -28.16 -14.08
N LYS A 422 0.40 -28.97 -15.02
CA LYS A 422 0.71 -30.38 -14.81
C LYS A 422 2.18 -30.63 -15.15
N ASN A 423 2.69 -31.80 -14.76
CA ASN A 423 4.08 -32.19 -14.98
C ASN A 423 4.55 -32.12 -16.44
N ASP A 424 3.63 -32.24 -17.41
CA ASP A 424 3.92 -32.25 -18.84
C ASP A 424 3.55 -30.96 -19.58
N GLY A 425 2.96 -29.96 -18.90
CA GLY A 425 2.57 -28.71 -19.55
C GLY A 425 1.44 -27.93 -18.85
N LEU A 426 1.03 -26.83 -19.48
CA LEU A 426 -0.09 -26.00 -19.01
C LEU A 426 -1.37 -26.40 -19.75
N TYR A 427 -2.42 -26.67 -18.99
CA TYR A 427 -3.73 -27.02 -19.51
C TYR A 427 -4.71 -25.86 -19.27
N ILE A 428 -5.49 -25.51 -20.29
CA ILE A 428 -6.65 -24.64 -20.18
C ILE A 428 -7.88 -25.46 -20.54
N ASN A 429 -8.86 -25.56 -19.65
CA ASN A 429 -10.12 -26.28 -19.86
C ASN A 429 -9.92 -27.71 -20.39
N ASN A 430 -8.99 -28.44 -19.76
CA ASN A 430 -8.56 -29.80 -20.11
C ASN A 430 -7.85 -29.95 -21.47
N GLN A 431 -7.55 -28.86 -22.16
CA GLN A 431 -6.72 -28.85 -23.37
C GLN A 431 -5.31 -28.39 -23.02
N ARG A 432 -4.29 -29.14 -23.43
CA ARG A 432 -2.90 -28.70 -23.26
C ARG A 432 -2.63 -27.56 -24.24
N ILE A 433 -2.24 -26.40 -23.72
CA ILE A 433 -1.97 -25.18 -24.51
C ILE A 433 -0.47 -24.91 -24.62
N LEU A 434 0.31 -25.27 -23.58
CA LEU A 434 1.77 -25.18 -23.61
C LEU A 434 2.37 -26.52 -23.17
N GLU A 435 3.40 -26.96 -23.88
CA GLU A 435 4.26 -28.07 -23.53
C GLU A 435 5.27 -27.68 -22.45
N LYS A 436 5.82 -28.66 -21.73
CA LYS A 436 6.81 -28.42 -20.66
C LYS A 436 8.00 -27.53 -21.10
N ASN A 437 8.53 -27.73 -22.30
CA ASN A 437 9.66 -26.95 -22.82
C ASN A 437 9.31 -25.47 -23.08
N GLU A 438 8.04 -25.15 -23.29
CA GLU A 438 7.54 -23.78 -23.47
C GLU A 438 7.33 -23.07 -22.12
N LEU A 439 7.38 -23.82 -21.01
CA LEU A 439 7.31 -23.29 -19.65
C LEU A 439 8.70 -23.06 -19.03
N ALA A 440 9.75 -23.13 -19.85
CA ALA A 440 11.12 -22.94 -19.42
C ALA A 440 11.31 -21.55 -18.79
N ILE A 441 11.93 -21.53 -17.61
CA ILE A 441 12.42 -20.30 -16.99
C ILE A 441 13.61 -19.87 -17.84
N PRO A 442 13.65 -18.60 -18.29
CA PRO A 442 14.78 -18.10 -19.05
C PRO A 442 16.06 -18.34 -18.24
N SER A 443 16.99 -19.14 -18.78
CA SER A 443 18.32 -19.28 -18.21
C SER A 443 19.04 -17.93 -18.25
N LYS A 444 20.10 -17.73 -17.45
CA LYS A 444 20.91 -16.49 -17.50
C LYS A 444 21.49 -16.18 -18.89
N ASP A 445 21.52 -17.17 -19.79
CA ASP A 445 21.89 -17.03 -21.20
C ASP A 445 20.71 -16.65 -22.12
N ASN A 446 19.47 -16.81 -21.63
CA ASN A 446 18.25 -16.32 -22.25
C ASN A 446 17.91 -14.96 -21.62
N THR A 447 18.57 -13.92 -22.11
CA THR A 447 17.99 -12.58 -22.08
C THR A 447 16.55 -12.66 -22.56
N PHE A 448 15.62 -12.01 -21.86
CA PHE A 448 14.22 -11.87 -22.28
C PHE A 448 14.18 -11.42 -23.75
N GLN A 449 14.03 -12.38 -24.67
CA GLN A 449 13.57 -12.12 -26.02
C GLN A 449 12.06 -12.05 -25.88
N GLU A 450 11.54 -10.83 -25.79
CA GLU A 450 10.16 -10.56 -26.18
C GLU A 450 9.90 -11.28 -27.50
N GLU A 451 8.94 -12.21 -27.51
CA GLU A 451 8.39 -12.77 -28.75
C GLU A 451 7.79 -11.61 -29.56
N VAL A 452 8.63 -11.01 -30.39
CA VAL A 452 8.18 -10.25 -31.55
C VAL A 452 7.82 -11.30 -32.59
N ILE A 453 6.53 -11.38 -32.92
CA ILE A 453 5.97 -12.21 -33.98
C ILE A 453 6.84 -12.05 -35.23
N THR A 454 7.56 -13.13 -35.57
CA THR A 454 8.39 -13.22 -36.76
C THR A 454 7.54 -13.77 -37.90
N GLU A 455 7.16 -12.92 -38.86
CA GLU A 455 7.04 -13.41 -40.22
C GLU A 455 8.47 -13.51 -40.79
N ASN A 456 8.94 -14.75 -40.92
CA ASN A 456 10.02 -15.23 -41.77
C ASN A 456 11.01 -14.19 -42.33
N THR A 457 12.23 -14.17 -41.82
CA THR A 457 13.43 -14.71 -42.50
C THR A 457 14.67 -14.59 -41.60
N THR A 458 15.30 -15.74 -41.37
CA THR A 458 16.71 -16.02 -41.00
C THR A 458 17.70 -14.88 -40.66
N ASP A 459 18.39 -15.09 -39.53
CA ASP A 459 19.72 -14.60 -39.11
C ASP A 459 19.94 -13.09 -38.91
N ASP A 460 19.81 -12.59 -37.67
CA ASP A 460 20.85 -11.90 -36.87
C ASP A 460 20.24 -11.37 -35.55
N LEU A 461 20.68 -11.91 -34.41
CA LEU A 461 20.23 -11.54 -33.06
C LEU A 461 20.84 -10.22 -32.60
N THR A 462 20.46 -9.08 -33.18
CA THR A 462 20.72 -7.73 -32.59
C THR A 462 19.76 -6.63 -33.06
N THR A 463 18.85 -6.86 -34.01
CA THR A 463 18.00 -5.81 -34.56
C THR A 463 16.75 -5.54 -33.70
N LYS A 464 16.83 -4.64 -32.72
CA LYS A 464 15.64 -4.03 -32.10
C LYS A 464 15.11 -2.95 -33.04
N LYS A 465 13.93 -3.16 -33.64
CA LYS A 465 13.25 -2.19 -34.52
C LYS A 465 12.07 -1.57 -33.76
N ILE A 466 12.21 -0.33 -33.28
CA ILE A 466 11.06 0.44 -32.79
C ILE A 466 10.50 1.23 -33.97
N SER A 467 9.21 1.02 -34.24
CA SER A 467 8.47 1.65 -35.34
C SER A 467 7.44 2.62 -34.75
N GLN A 468 7.83 3.87 -34.53
CA GLN A 468 6.92 4.95 -34.89
C GLN A 468 7.09 5.09 -36.41
N LYS A 469 6.02 4.95 -37.22
CA LYS A 469 6.06 4.69 -38.68
C LYS A 469 7.06 5.50 -39.53
N SER A 470 7.59 6.61 -39.00
CA SER A 470 8.49 7.55 -39.67
C SER A 470 9.95 7.47 -39.20
N LEU A 471 10.27 7.10 -37.95
CA LEU A 471 11.66 7.05 -37.44
C LEU A 471 11.97 5.66 -36.90
N THR A 472 13.00 5.03 -37.45
CA THR A 472 13.43 3.67 -37.09
C THR A 472 14.91 3.65 -36.82
N TYR A 473 15.34 2.77 -35.92
CA TYR A 473 16.75 2.53 -35.65
C TYR A 473 16.97 1.06 -35.34
N ASN A 474 18.21 0.62 -35.45
CA ASN A 474 18.70 -0.64 -34.92
C ASN A 474 20.12 -0.43 -34.38
N TYR A 475 20.58 -1.31 -33.50
CA TYR A 475 21.96 -1.28 -33.05
C TYR A 475 22.53 -2.68 -32.94
N LYS A 476 23.84 -2.82 -33.11
CA LYS A 476 24.56 -4.08 -33.00
C LYS A 476 25.84 -3.85 -32.21
N LEU A 477 26.03 -4.64 -31.15
CA LEU A 477 27.32 -4.70 -30.49
C LEU A 477 28.30 -5.45 -31.40
N LEU A 478 29.37 -4.78 -31.80
CA LEU A 478 30.48 -5.36 -32.52
C LEU A 478 31.49 -5.94 -31.51
N ASN A 479 32.39 -6.80 -31.99
CA ASN A 479 33.52 -7.25 -31.18
C ASN A 479 34.36 -6.02 -30.75
N ASP A 480 34.90 -6.03 -29.53
CA ASP A 480 35.82 -5.01 -28.95
C ASP A 480 35.20 -3.72 -28.33
N ASN A 481 34.06 -3.81 -27.64
CA ASN A 481 33.39 -2.66 -26.99
C ASN A 481 32.94 -1.56 -27.96
N LEU A 482 32.63 -1.94 -29.21
CA LEU A 482 32.10 -1.02 -30.21
C LEU A 482 30.62 -1.32 -30.43
N LEU A 483 29.80 -0.28 -30.53
CA LEU A 483 28.37 -0.40 -30.85
C LEU A 483 28.09 0.33 -32.16
N GLU A 484 27.55 -0.39 -33.14
CA GLU A 484 27.01 0.19 -34.38
C GLU A 484 25.55 0.57 -34.17
N LEU A 485 25.19 1.82 -34.44
CA LEU A 485 23.83 2.35 -34.39
C LEU A 485 23.43 2.80 -35.79
N ASN A 486 22.43 2.18 -36.39
CA ASN A 486 21.85 2.58 -37.66
C ASN A 486 20.50 3.26 -37.44
N ILE A 487 20.29 4.43 -38.04
CA ILE A 487 19.07 5.20 -37.91
C ILE A 487 18.54 5.52 -39.30
N LYS A 488 17.22 5.44 -39.46
CA LYS A 488 16.49 5.73 -40.69
C LYS A 488 15.24 6.56 -40.40
N TYR A 489 15.06 7.65 -41.15
CA TYR A 489 13.91 8.54 -41.08
C TYR A 489 13.21 8.63 -42.44
N THR A 490 11.89 8.49 -42.42
CA THR A 490 10.97 8.56 -43.55
C THR A 490 9.86 9.55 -43.18
N PRO A 491 9.84 10.76 -43.75
CA PRO A 491 8.90 11.81 -43.35
C PRO A 491 7.46 11.44 -43.72
N ASP A 492 6.52 11.63 -42.81
CA ASP A 492 5.07 11.51 -43.09
C ASP A 492 4.52 12.86 -43.60
N MET A 493 5.14 13.32 -44.69
CA MET A 493 4.83 14.58 -45.39
C MET A 493 4.83 14.35 -46.90
N LYS A 494 3.84 14.92 -47.60
CA LYS A 494 3.76 14.83 -49.06
C LYS A 494 4.83 15.65 -49.78
N VAL A 495 5.22 16.77 -49.19
CA VAL A 495 6.21 17.72 -49.72
C VAL A 495 7.25 17.96 -48.63
N VAL A 496 8.53 17.85 -48.99
CA VAL A 496 9.67 18.09 -48.11
C VAL A 496 10.67 19.00 -48.82
N SER A 497 11.19 19.99 -48.09
CA SER A 497 12.23 20.90 -48.58
C SER A 497 13.56 20.67 -47.89
N SER A 498 13.54 20.46 -46.58
CA SER A 498 14.73 20.28 -45.75
C SER A 498 14.41 19.45 -44.52
N GLY A 499 15.43 18.96 -43.82
CA GLY A 499 15.24 18.14 -42.62
C GLY A 499 16.45 17.30 -42.28
N GLY A 500 16.35 16.54 -41.18
CA GLY A 500 17.49 15.79 -40.67
C GLY A 500 17.18 14.80 -39.57
N ILE A 501 18.23 14.12 -39.13
CA ILE A 501 18.29 13.22 -37.98
C ILE A 501 19.30 13.82 -37.00
N SER A 502 18.90 13.92 -35.73
CA SER A 502 19.74 14.42 -34.63
C SER A 502 19.88 13.33 -33.57
N VAL A 503 21.12 13.05 -33.17
CA VAL A 503 21.50 12.04 -32.18
C VAL A 503 22.36 12.69 -31.11
N SER A 504 21.81 12.78 -29.90
CA SER A 504 22.42 13.43 -28.76
C SER A 504 22.95 12.39 -27.79
N PHE A 505 24.13 12.64 -27.21
CA PHE A 505 24.82 11.75 -26.27
C PHE A 505 25.06 12.48 -24.94
N PRO A 506 24.11 12.46 -24.00
CA PRO A 506 24.21 13.17 -22.71
C PRO A 506 25.48 12.85 -21.91
N GLN A 507 26.00 11.63 -22.08
CA GLN A 507 27.18 11.13 -21.39
C GLN A 507 28.50 11.61 -22.02
N PHE A 508 28.50 12.19 -23.22
CA PHE A 508 29.71 12.55 -23.98
C PHE A 508 29.85 14.05 -24.13
N THR A 509 31.06 14.56 -23.90
CA THR A 509 31.39 15.99 -24.12
C THR A 509 31.93 16.28 -25.50
N ASP A 510 32.48 15.27 -26.20
CA ASP A 510 33.07 15.42 -27.53
C ASP A 510 32.91 14.16 -28.37
N ALA A 511 33.14 14.28 -29.68
CA ALA A 511 32.99 13.18 -30.64
C ALA A 511 34.06 12.09 -30.57
N LYS A 512 34.99 12.08 -29.60
CA LYS A 512 36.12 11.11 -29.58
C LYS A 512 35.68 9.65 -29.50
N ARG A 513 34.53 9.38 -28.87
CA ARG A 513 33.96 8.04 -28.78
C ARG A 513 33.20 7.62 -30.05
N ILE A 514 32.98 8.51 -31.00
CA ILE A 514 32.41 8.18 -32.31
C ILE A 514 33.56 7.79 -33.24
N ILE A 515 33.84 6.49 -33.30
CA ILE A 515 34.99 5.93 -34.03
C ILE A 515 34.79 6.01 -35.55
N LYS A 516 33.54 5.90 -36.00
CA LYS A 516 33.18 6.00 -37.42
C LYS A 516 31.75 6.51 -37.56
N ASN A 517 31.50 7.25 -38.64
CA ASN A 517 30.16 7.60 -39.08
C ASN A 517 30.03 7.34 -40.59
N THR A 518 28.85 6.91 -41.03
CA THR A 518 28.55 6.72 -42.46
C THR A 518 27.12 7.14 -42.76
N THR A 519 26.90 7.68 -43.95
CA THR A 519 25.58 8.00 -44.47
C THR A 519 25.59 7.86 -45.99
N THR A 520 24.46 7.46 -46.56
CA THR A 520 24.22 7.40 -48.01
C THR A 520 23.28 8.52 -48.48
N SER A 521 22.78 9.34 -47.55
CA SER A 521 21.63 10.20 -47.77
C SER A 521 21.83 11.65 -47.30
N PHE A 522 22.83 11.91 -46.43
CA PHE A 522 23.28 13.25 -46.09
C PHE A 522 24.64 13.53 -46.75
N GLU A 523 24.92 14.81 -47.01
CA GLU A 523 26.23 15.24 -47.53
C GLU A 523 27.32 15.06 -46.46
N ILE A 524 26.99 15.40 -45.21
CA ILE A 524 27.86 15.28 -44.04
C ILE A 524 27.02 15.04 -42.78
N ILE A 525 27.63 14.39 -41.78
CA ILE A 525 27.13 14.33 -40.41
C ILE A 525 27.99 15.31 -39.59
N ASN A 526 27.36 16.38 -39.09
CA ASN A 526 28.02 17.38 -38.26
C ASN A 526 28.08 16.91 -36.81
N PHE A 527 29.17 17.24 -36.12
CA PHE A 527 29.33 16.97 -34.68
C PHE A 527 29.50 18.30 -33.94
N TYR A 528 28.69 18.47 -32.90
CA TYR A 528 28.70 19.63 -32.03
C TYR A 528 29.10 19.16 -30.62
N ASP A 529 30.38 19.33 -30.30
CA ASP A 529 30.92 19.05 -28.97
C ASP A 529 30.26 19.99 -27.93
N ALA A 530 30.29 19.61 -26.67
CA ALA A 530 29.89 20.48 -25.57
C ALA A 530 30.69 21.80 -25.63
N GLY A 531 30.00 22.94 -25.54
CA GLY A 531 30.56 24.27 -25.79
C GLY A 531 30.26 24.84 -27.18
N SER A 532 29.83 24.02 -28.14
CA SER A 532 29.47 24.48 -29.50
C SER A 532 28.17 25.29 -29.49
N GLN A 533 27.98 26.17 -30.47
CA GLN A 533 26.71 26.88 -30.66
C GLN A 533 25.73 26.00 -31.46
N ILE A 534 24.54 25.74 -30.90
CA ILE A 534 23.47 24.95 -31.51
C ILE A 534 22.14 25.69 -31.44
N TRP A 535 21.27 25.50 -32.43
CA TRP A 535 19.95 26.13 -32.45
C TRP A 535 18.99 25.48 -31.45
N ASN A 536 18.32 26.28 -30.62
CA ASN A 536 17.26 25.85 -29.71
C ASN A 536 15.89 26.31 -30.22
N GLY A 537 14.98 25.37 -30.48
CA GLY A 537 13.66 25.65 -31.06
C GLY A 537 12.67 26.30 -30.10
N GLY A 538 12.81 26.10 -28.79
CA GLY A 538 11.94 26.72 -27.78
C GLY A 538 12.28 28.17 -27.49
N LEU A 539 13.56 28.51 -27.56
CA LEU A 539 14.07 29.87 -27.33
C LEU A 539 14.27 30.67 -28.62
N GLU A 540 14.16 30.01 -29.79
CA GLU A 540 14.40 30.58 -31.12
C GLU A 540 15.74 31.32 -31.24
N GLN A 541 16.79 30.77 -30.62
CA GLN A 541 18.15 31.32 -30.66
C GLN A 541 19.23 30.24 -30.54
N ASN A 542 20.47 30.59 -30.89
CA ASN A 542 21.61 29.72 -30.64
C ASN A 542 21.97 29.69 -29.14
N ILE A 543 22.22 28.50 -28.63
CA ILE A 543 22.67 28.25 -27.26
C ILE A 543 23.99 27.49 -27.26
N VAL A 544 24.66 27.45 -26.11
CA VAL A 544 25.84 26.59 -25.90
C VAL A 544 25.37 25.16 -25.64
N SER A 545 25.85 24.21 -26.45
CA SER A 545 25.64 22.78 -26.28
C SER A 545 26.22 22.28 -24.95
N SER A 546 25.45 21.51 -24.20
CA SER A 546 25.86 20.92 -22.92
C SER A 546 26.50 19.54 -23.09
N TYR A 547 26.18 18.83 -24.17
CA TYR A 547 26.69 17.48 -24.48
C TYR A 547 26.78 17.27 -26.00
N LEU A 548 27.47 16.21 -26.43
CA LEU A 548 27.69 15.92 -27.84
C LEU A 548 26.37 15.73 -28.58
N LEU A 549 26.25 16.41 -29.73
CA LEU A 549 25.19 16.23 -30.71
C LEU A 549 25.80 15.86 -32.06
N ALA A 550 25.30 14.78 -32.67
CA ALA A 550 25.57 14.41 -34.06
C ALA A 550 24.33 14.68 -34.91
N GLU A 551 24.46 15.42 -36.00
CA GLU A 551 23.33 15.83 -36.83
C GLU A 551 23.63 15.67 -38.32
N GLY A 552 22.79 14.89 -39.00
CA GLY A 552 22.71 14.87 -40.46
C GLY A 552 21.57 15.77 -40.91
N TRP A 553 21.87 16.82 -41.67
CA TRP A 553 20.87 17.78 -42.17
C TRP A 553 20.98 17.93 -43.69
N ASP A 554 19.85 17.90 -44.39
CA ASP A 554 19.75 18.16 -45.82
C ASP A 554 18.90 19.40 -46.08
N ASN A 555 19.48 20.41 -46.71
CA ASN A 555 18.80 21.64 -47.10
C ASN A 555 18.01 21.52 -48.41
N ASN A 556 18.22 20.44 -49.18
CA ASN A 556 17.63 20.21 -50.49
C ASN A 556 17.00 18.83 -50.58
N TRP A 557 16.24 18.45 -49.55
CA TRP A 557 15.62 17.13 -49.48
C TRP A 557 14.57 17.00 -50.60
N MET A 558 14.73 15.97 -51.44
CA MET A 558 13.76 15.55 -52.45
C MET A 558 12.63 14.70 -51.83
N ASP A 559 11.38 15.00 -52.22
CA ASP A 559 10.17 14.35 -51.71
C ASP A 559 10.25 12.81 -51.72
N GLY A 560 9.78 12.18 -50.63
CA GLY A 560 9.62 10.73 -50.50
C GLY A 560 10.92 9.91 -50.39
N LYS A 561 12.09 10.55 -50.23
CA LYS A 561 13.35 9.84 -50.00
C LYS A 561 13.65 9.66 -48.52
N ASP A 562 14.04 8.45 -48.13
CA ASP A 562 14.49 8.18 -46.78
C ASP A 562 15.85 8.85 -46.49
N LYS A 563 16.06 9.17 -45.21
CA LYS A 563 17.36 9.57 -44.67
C LYS A 563 17.88 8.52 -43.71
N GLU A 564 19.16 8.27 -43.78
CA GLU A 564 19.86 7.23 -43.03
C GLU A 564 21.23 7.72 -42.60
N LEU A 565 21.60 7.42 -41.35
CA LEU A 565 22.96 7.57 -40.84
C LEU A 565 23.31 6.41 -39.91
N THR A 566 24.60 6.11 -39.84
CA THR A 566 25.17 5.07 -38.99
C THR A 566 26.32 5.65 -38.18
N LEU A 567 26.36 5.32 -36.88
CA LEU A 567 27.44 5.69 -35.96
C LEU A 567 28.05 4.43 -35.34
N ILE A 568 29.38 4.33 -35.33
CA ILE A 568 30.13 3.32 -34.56
C ILE A 568 30.71 4.00 -33.32
N ILE A 569 30.32 3.51 -32.15
CA ILE A 569 30.50 4.17 -30.87
C ILE A 569 31.36 3.29 -29.96
N ASP A 570 32.41 3.86 -29.37
CA ASP A 570 33.21 3.24 -28.32
C ASP A 570 32.46 3.30 -26.98
N VAL A 571 31.91 2.15 -26.60
CA VAL A 571 31.16 1.94 -25.36
C VAL A 571 32.05 1.35 -24.26
N LYS A 572 33.38 1.39 -24.43
CA LYS A 572 34.32 0.97 -23.39
C LYS A 572 34.09 1.77 -22.11
N ASP A 573 34.08 1.04 -21.00
CA ASP A 573 33.88 1.56 -19.65
C ASP A 573 32.48 2.11 -19.35
N LEU A 574 31.49 1.90 -20.23
CA LEU A 574 30.07 2.13 -19.96
C LEU A 574 29.36 0.86 -19.50
N GLU A 575 28.42 1.02 -18.57
CA GLU A 575 27.43 -0.01 -18.20
C GLU A 575 26.15 0.14 -19.03
N THR A 576 25.77 1.37 -19.36
CA THR A 576 24.65 1.73 -20.24
C THR A 576 25.06 2.92 -21.11
N LEU A 577 24.72 2.87 -22.40
CA LEU A 577 24.81 4.00 -23.32
C LEU A 577 23.44 4.67 -23.44
N GLU A 578 23.37 5.95 -23.09
CA GLU A 578 22.16 6.79 -23.20
C GLU A 578 22.22 7.66 -24.47
N ILE A 579 21.18 7.58 -25.30
CA ILE A 579 21.08 8.33 -26.55
C ILE A 579 19.71 9.02 -26.62
N TYR A 580 19.70 10.28 -27.04
CA TYR A 580 18.48 11.01 -27.37
C TYR A 580 18.36 11.14 -28.87
N LEU A 581 17.31 10.54 -29.44
CA LEU A 581 17.12 10.44 -30.88
C LEU A 581 15.90 11.24 -31.32
N ARG A 582 16.06 12.06 -32.36
CA ARG A 582 14.94 12.71 -33.05
C ARG A 582 15.21 12.89 -34.52
N ALA A 583 14.15 13.15 -35.26
CA ALA A 583 14.23 13.55 -36.66
C ALA A 583 13.13 14.56 -37.00
N GLY A 584 13.33 15.33 -38.05
CA GLY A 584 12.33 16.29 -38.49
C GLY A 584 12.50 16.70 -39.94
N ALA A 585 11.41 17.20 -40.51
CA ALA A 585 11.33 17.66 -41.89
C ALA A 585 10.53 18.97 -41.95
N LEU A 586 10.88 19.81 -42.91
CA LEU A 586 10.25 21.09 -43.20
C LEU A 586 9.69 21.07 -44.62
N ASN A 587 8.64 21.84 -44.83
CA ASN A 587 8.06 22.14 -46.13
C ASN A 587 7.97 23.66 -46.30
N GLU A 588 8.95 24.20 -47.01
CA GLU A 588 9.02 25.61 -47.39
C GLU A 588 8.59 25.86 -48.85
N LYS A 589 8.20 24.79 -49.57
CA LYS A 589 7.91 24.83 -51.01
C LYS A 589 6.42 24.96 -51.32
N ASP A 590 5.55 24.39 -50.48
CA ASP A 590 4.09 24.41 -50.68
C ASP A 590 3.34 24.77 -49.39
N ALA A 591 2.78 25.99 -49.35
CA ALA A 591 2.04 26.50 -48.20
C ALA A 591 0.67 25.84 -47.97
N LEU A 592 0.18 25.00 -48.90
CA LEU A 592 -1.10 24.29 -48.78
C LEU A 592 -0.96 22.91 -48.10
N GLU A 593 0.26 22.40 -47.97
CA GLU A 593 0.55 21.12 -47.31
C GLU A 593 1.17 21.32 -45.91
N LYS A 594 1.30 20.25 -45.13
CA LYS A 594 1.84 20.29 -43.75
C LYS A 594 3.20 21.05 -43.74
N PRO A 595 3.41 22.05 -42.87
CA PRO A 595 4.59 22.92 -42.91
C PRO A 595 5.85 22.28 -42.29
N SER A 596 5.69 21.38 -41.32
CA SER A 596 6.80 20.67 -40.68
C SER A 596 6.35 19.40 -39.97
N GLU A 597 7.32 18.55 -39.68
CA GLU A 597 7.20 17.36 -38.87
C GLU A 597 8.39 17.24 -37.92
N ILE A 598 8.12 16.77 -36.69
CA ILE A 598 9.11 16.34 -35.72
C ILE A 598 8.69 14.97 -35.18
N VAL A 599 9.66 14.08 -35.01
CA VAL A 599 9.47 12.73 -34.48
C VAL A 599 10.53 12.47 -33.39
N PRO A 600 10.13 12.06 -32.17
CA PRO A 600 8.75 11.83 -31.74
C PRO A 600 7.94 13.13 -31.56
N GLN A 601 6.61 13.05 -31.53
CA GLN A 601 5.74 14.22 -31.31
C GLN A 601 5.60 14.60 -29.83
N THR A 602 5.88 13.67 -28.92
CA THR A 602 5.78 13.81 -27.47
C THR A 602 6.98 13.13 -26.83
N GLY A 603 7.50 13.69 -25.74
CA GLY A 603 8.63 13.12 -25.01
C GLY A 603 9.30 14.19 -24.15
N GLU A 604 10.39 13.79 -23.49
CA GLU A 604 11.31 14.73 -22.85
C GLU A 604 11.97 15.63 -23.89
N PHE A 605 12.36 16.84 -23.49
CA PHE A 605 13.00 17.81 -24.38
C PHE A 605 14.51 17.76 -24.24
N ASP A 606 15.21 17.66 -25.37
CA ASP A 606 16.68 17.74 -25.40
C ASP A 606 17.21 19.17 -25.27
N GLN A 607 18.53 19.35 -25.35
CA GLN A 607 19.17 20.66 -25.28
C GLN A 607 18.73 21.62 -26.42
N GLN A 608 18.20 21.12 -27.53
CA GLN A 608 17.64 21.95 -28.60
C GLN A 608 16.15 22.25 -28.37
N ASN A 609 15.59 21.81 -27.24
CA ASN A 609 14.20 21.94 -26.83
C ASN A 609 13.22 21.34 -27.85
N TYR A 610 13.54 20.14 -28.33
CA TYR A 610 12.63 19.32 -29.11
C TYR A 610 12.36 17.98 -28.40
N PRO A 611 11.16 17.39 -28.58
CA PRO A 611 10.87 16.06 -28.06
C PRO A 611 11.84 15.03 -28.65
N VAL A 612 12.35 14.14 -27.80
CA VAL A 612 13.28 13.06 -28.17
C VAL A 612 12.78 11.69 -27.73
N GLU A 613 13.18 10.67 -28.46
CA GLU A 613 13.13 9.28 -28.03
C GLU A 613 14.40 9.00 -27.21
N ILE A 614 14.24 8.57 -25.96
CA ILE A 614 15.37 8.22 -25.09
C ILE A 614 15.65 6.73 -25.21
N LEU A 615 16.88 6.40 -25.57
CA LEU A 615 17.38 5.04 -25.69
C LEU A 615 18.41 4.77 -24.60
N GLU A 616 18.08 3.84 -23.70
CA GLU A 616 19.02 3.28 -22.73
C GLU A 616 19.49 1.91 -23.21
N ILE A 617 20.69 1.85 -23.78
CA ILE A 617 21.26 0.62 -24.32
C ILE A 617 22.20 -0.01 -23.27
N PRO A 618 21.80 -1.11 -22.60
CA PRO A 618 22.68 -1.80 -21.65
C PRO A 618 23.87 -2.44 -22.38
N ILE A 619 25.08 -2.21 -21.85
CA ILE A 619 26.34 -2.73 -22.40
C ILE A 619 26.74 -3.98 -21.62
N PHE A 620 26.20 -5.12 -22.04
CA PHE A 620 26.54 -6.41 -21.44
C PHE A 620 27.94 -6.84 -21.87
N ARG A 621 28.87 -6.89 -20.91
CA ARG A 621 30.19 -7.48 -21.13
C ARG A 621 30.16 -8.94 -20.70
N VAL A 622 30.46 -9.84 -21.63
CA VAL A 622 30.84 -11.21 -21.29
C VAL A 622 32.13 -11.11 -20.46
N ARG A 623 32.07 -11.50 -19.18
CA ARG A 623 33.25 -11.66 -18.33
C ARG A 623 33.88 -13.02 -18.54
#